data_AF-A0AA35TME5-F1
#
_entry.id   AF-A0AA35TME5-F1
#
_cell.length_a   1.000
_cell.length_b   1.000
_cell.length_c   1.000
_cell.angle_alpha   90.00
_cell.angle_beta   90.00
_cell.angle_gamma   90.00
#
_symmetry.space_group_name_H-M   'P 1'
#
loop_
_entity.id
_entity.type
_entity.pdbx_description
1 polymer ?
#
loop_
_entity_poly.entity_id
_entity_poly.type
_entity_poly.pdbx_seq_one_letter_code
_entity_poly.pdbx_strand_id
1 'polypeptide(L)'
;MCYRCSTTNSLLRQTGNACTSCRQPLEFSFVSFEPLPVVEFVLEEGISDEEAVRLIQMEPPQKKTSAPVITDEGTTQTLVLSGPSDDQLGDENDPFTSTDTEGGS
;
A
#
# COMPACT_ATOMS: atom_id res chain seq x y z
N MET A 1 -0.26 -0.46 18.68
CA MET A 1 -1.38 -1.19 18.05
C MET A 1 -0.80 -2.24 17.10
N CYS A 2 -1.38 -3.43 16.99
CA CYS A 2 -0.93 -4.41 16.00
C CYS A 2 -1.53 -4.07 14.62
N TYR A 3 -0.70 -3.87 13.60
CA TYR A 3 -1.15 -3.54 12.24
C TYR A 3 -1.90 -4.67 11.55
N ARG A 4 -1.76 -5.90 12.05
CA ARG A 4 -2.42 -7.08 11.48
C ARG A 4 -3.85 -7.30 11.94
N CYS A 5 -4.10 -7.12 13.24
CA CYS A 5 -5.36 -7.51 13.88
C CYS A 5 -5.96 -6.39 14.75
N SER A 6 -5.41 -5.17 14.64
CA SER A 6 -5.87 -3.96 15.35
C SER A 6 -5.86 -4.06 16.88
N THR A 7 -5.29 -5.12 17.45
CA THR A 7 -5.26 -5.31 18.91
C THR A 7 -4.29 -4.31 19.55
N THR A 8 -4.74 -3.66 20.61
CA THR A 8 -3.90 -2.81 21.46
C THR A 8 -3.06 -3.69 22.38
N ASN A 9 -1.74 -3.69 22.18
CA ASN A 9 -0.80 -4.47 22.98
C ASN A 9 0.00 -3.51 23.87
N SER A 10 0.15 -3.87 25.15
CA SER A 10 1.06 -3.15 26.07
C SER A 10 2.52 -3.40 25.68
N LEU A 11 3.35 -2.36 25.76
CA LEU A 11 4.77 -2.37 25.39
C LEU A 11 5.63 -3.25 26.30
N LEU A 12 5.25 -3.39 27.58
CA LEU A 12 6.06 -4.05 28.62
C LEU A 12 5.55 -5.46 28.94
N ARG A 13 5.30 -6.29 27.93
CA ARG A 13 4.95 -7.69 28.18
C ARG A 13 6.20 -8.52 28.45
N GLN A 14 6.16 -9.30 29.52
CA GLN A 14 7.23 -10.25 29.89
C GLN A 14 7.39 -11.41 28.87
N THR A 15 6.40 -11.60 27.98
CA THR A 15 6.35 -12.68 26.98
C THR A 15 6.95 -12.30 25.61
N GLY A 16 7.71 -11.20 25.53
CA GLY A 16 8.42 -10.79 24.32
C GLY A 16 7.61 -9.92 23.36
N ASN A 17 8.20 -9.64 22.20
CA ASN A 17 7.72 -8.66 21.23
C ASN A 17 6.76 -9.28 20.21
N ALA A 18 5.63 -9.82 20.66
CA ALA A 18 4.62 -10.39 19.77
C ALA A 18 3.20 -9.98 20.19
N CYS A 19 2.31 -9.88 19.21
CA CYS A 19 0.92 -9.55 19.48
C CYS A 19 0.21 -10.67 20.26
N THR A 20 -0.59 -10.34 21.28
CA THR A 20 -1.29 -11.35 22.08
C THR A 20 -2.47 -12.01 21.40
N SER A 21 -3.00 -11.41 20.33
CA SER A 21 -4.13 -11.96 19.58
C SER A 21 -3.65 -12.84 18.42
N CYS A 22 -2.84 -12.28 17.51
CA CYS A 22 -2.40 -12.99 16.30
C CYS A 22 -0.99 -13.58 16.39
N ARG A 23 -0.24 -13.34 17.48
CA ARG A 23 1.16 -13.76 17.66
C ARG A 23 2.14 -13.28 16.59
N GLN A 24 1.73 -12.29 15.78
CA GLN A 24 2.64 -11.61 14.86
C GLN A 24 3.79 -10.97 15.65
N PRO A 25 5.05 -11.13 15.21
CA PRO A 25 6.18 -10.36 15.72
C PRO A 25 5.91 -8.85 15.61
N LEU A 26 6.30 -8.11 16.63
CA LEU A 26 6.22 -6.66 16.69
C LEU A 26 7.65 -6.10 16.73
N GLU A 27 8.00 -5.29 15.75
CA GLU A 27 9.23 -4.52 15.77
C GLU A 27 8.90 -3.12 16.30
N PHE A 28 9.66 -2.62 17.27
CA PHE A 28 9.40 -1.32 17.87
C PHE A 28 10.46 -0.30 17.43
N SER A 29 10.02 0.92 17.17
CA SER A 29 10.92 2.04 16.95
C SER A 29 11.74 2.31 18.21
N PHE A 30 13.07 2.37 18.08
CA PHE A 30 13.96 2.73 19.19
C PHE A 30 13.81 4.19 19.64
N VAL A 31 13.13 5.04 18.85
CA VAL A 31 12.92 6.45 19.17
C VAL A 31 11.56 6.68 19.83
N SER A 32 10.48 6.18 19.22
CA SER A 32 9.11 6.43 19.69
C SER A 32 8.53 5.31 20.55
N PHE A 33 9.17 4.13 20.57
CA PHE A 33 8.63 2.90 21.18
C PHE A 33 7.26 2.49 20.64
N GLU A 34 6.91 2.95 19.44
CA GLU A 34 5.72 2.50 18.73
C GLU A 34 6.05 1.31 17.83
N PRO A 35 5.10 0.38 17.63
CA PRO A 35 5.31 -0.72 16.68
C PRO A 35 5.46 -0.16 15.27
N LEU A 36 6.39 -0.72 14.49
CA LEU A 36 6.66 -0.36 13.11
C LEU A 36 5.89 -1.27 12.15
N PRO A 37 5.25 -0.73 11.10
CA PRO A 37 4.67 -1.52 10.03
C PRO A 37 5.79 -1.99 9.09
N VAL A 38 6.55 -3.00 9.51
CA VAL A 38 7.57 -3.62 8.67
C VAL A 38 6.93 -4.63 7.72
N VAL A 39 7.39 -4.60 6.47
CA VAL A 39 7.07 -5.59 5.45
C VAL A 39 8.40 -6.13 4.91
N GLU A 40 8.48 -7.45 4.79
CA GLU A 40 9.63 -8.13 4.20
C GLU A 40 9.28 -8.46 2.75
N PHE A 41 10.17 -8.09 1.83
CA PHE A 41 10.06 -8.44 0.43
C PHE A 41 11.04 -9.57 0.12
N VAL A 42 10.54 -10.60 -0.54
CA VAL A 42 11.37 -11.69 -1.04
C VAL A 42 11.63 -11.42 -2.52
N LEU A 43 12.89 -11.51 -2.94
CA LEU A 43 13.26 -11.37 -4.35
C LEU A 43 12.75 -12.57 -5.14
N GLU A 44 12.27 -12.32 -6.36
CA GLU A 44 11.86 -13.39 -7.27
C GLU A 44 13.06 -14.18 -7.79
N GLU A 45 12.85 -15.45 -8.12
CA GLU A 45 13.89 -16.30 -8.71
C GLU A 45 14.42 -15.68 -10.01
N GLY A 46 15.74 -15.43 -10.06
CA GLY A 46 16.40 -14.84 -11.22
C GLY A 46 16.78 -13.36 -11.09
N ILE A 47 16.39 -12.69 -10.00
CA ILE A 47 16.88 -11.35 -9.66
C ILE A 47 18.10 -11.49 -8.74
N SER A 48 19.26 -11.00 -9.17
CA SER A 48 20.44 -10.94 -8.30
C SER A 48 20.34 -9.78 -7.30
N ASP A 49 21.07 -9.85 -6.19
CA ASP A 49 21.07 -8.80 -5.17
C ASP A 49 21.44 -7.43 -5.77
N GLU A 50 22.40 -7.39 -6.69
CA GLU A 50 22.81 -6.14 -7.35
C GLU A 50 21.70 -5.58 -8.25
N GLU A 51 20.99 -6.45 -8.96
CA GLU A 51 19.86 -6.04 -9.80
C GLU A 51 18.68 -5.55 -8.95
N ALA A 52 18.38 -6.23 -7.84
CA ALA A 52 17.35 -5.80 -6.91
C ALA A 52 17.61 -4.40 -6.36
N VAL A 53 18.85 -4.13 -5.93
CA VAL A 53 19.25 -2.79 -5.46
C VAL A 53 19.08 -1.75 -6.57
N ARG A 54 19.46 -2.09 -7.81
CA ARG A 54 19.29 -1.20 -8.96
C ARG A 54 17.82 -0.88 -9.22
N LEU A 55 16.93 -1.87 -9.16
CA LEU A 55 15.50 -1.71 -9.36
C LEU A 55 14.86 -0.85 -8.27
N ILE A 56 15.25 -1.03 -7.01
CA ILE A 56 14.75 -0.23 -5.87
C ILE A 56 15.14 1.24 -6.00
N GLN A 57 16.33 1.53 -6.52
CA GLN A 57 16.85 2.89 -6.69
C GLN A 57 16.31 3.59 -7.94
N MET A 58 15.67 2.86 -8.85
CA MET A 58 15.16 3.41 -10.10
C MET A 58 13.93 4.30 -9.83
N GLU A 59 13.90 5.48 -10.44
CA GLU A 59 12.72 6.34 -10.34
C GLU A 59 11.50 5.69 -11.02
N PRO A 60 10.30 5.83 -10.44
CA PRO A 60 9.09 5.28 -11.04
C PRO A 60 8.83 5.95 -12.40
N PRO A 61 8.27 5.21 -13.37
CA PRO A 61 7.94 5.78 -14.66
C PRO A 61 6.96 6.95 -14.47
N GLN A 62 7.32 8.11 -15.01
CA GLN A 62 6.48 9.30 -15.01
C GLN A 62 5.24 9.01 -15.87
N LYS A 63 4.13 8.67 -15.22
CA LYS A 63 2.83 8.66 -15.90
C LYS A 63 2.55 10.10 -16.33
N LYS A 64 2.32 10.31 -17.63
CA LYS A 64 1.84 11.59 -18.16
C LYS A 64 0.37 11.76 -17.74
N THR A 65 0.13 12.00 -16.47
CA THR A 65 -1.18 12.45 -15.98
C THR A 65 -1.31 13.92 -16.32
N SER A 66 -2.38 14.29 -17.02
CA SER A 66 -2.79 15.69 -17.09
C SER A 66 -2.93 16.24 -15.67
N ALA A 67 -2.52 17.49 -15.46
CA ALA A 67 -2.61 18.12 -14.15
C ALA A 67 -4.03 17.96 -13.59
N PRO A 68 -4.18 17.61 -12.31
CA PRO A 68 -5.50 17.47 -11.69
C PRO A 68 -6.27 18.78 -11.83
N VAL A 69 -7.52 18.69 -12.28
CA VAL A 69 -8.41 19.86 -12.44
C VAL A 69 -9.29 19.94 -11.22
N ILE A 70 -9.26 21.07 -10.52
CA ILE A 70 -10.18 21.36 -9.42
C ILE A 70 -11.33 22.20 -10.00
N THR A 71 -12.55 21.67 -9.93
CA THR A 71 -13.77 22.43 -10.27
C THR A 71 -14.40 22.96 -8.98
N ASP A 72 -14.69 24.26 -8.94
CA ASP A 72 -15.32 24.93 -7.80
C ASP A 72 -16.73 25.40 -8.19
N GLU A 73 -17.75 24.77 -7.61
CA GLU A 73 -19.16 25.14 -7.78
C GLU A 73 -19.71 25.77 -6.49
N GLY A 74 -18.98 26.75 -5.95
CA GLY A 74 -19.37 27.63 -4.84
C GLY A 74 -19.41 26.99 -3.45
N THR A 75 -20.08 25.85 -3.26
CA THR A 75 -20.12 25.10 -1.98
C THR A 75 -19.34 23.77 -2.05
N THR A 76 -19.02 23.31 -3.25
CA THR A 76 -18.40 22.01 -3.50
C THR A 76 -17.18 22.16 -4.37
N GLN A 77 -16.04 21.69 -3.87
CA GLN A 77 -14.82 21.51 -4.64
C GLN A 77 -14.70 20.05 -5.06
N THR A 78 -14.56 19.80 -6.35
CA THR A 78 -14.38 18.46 -6.90
C THR A 78 -13.02 18.35 -7.57
N LEU A 79 -12.23 17.36 -7.15
CA LEU A 79 -10.97 17.01 -7.79
C LEU A 79 -11.27 16.03 -8.93
N VAL A 80 -11.07 16.48 -10.17
CA VAL A 80 -11.24 15.67 -11.37
C VAL A 80 -9.87 15.18 -11.81
N LEU A 81 -9.64 13.88 -11.65
CA LEU A 81 -8.49 13.18 -12.21
C LEU A 81 -8.85 12.74 -13.63
N SER A 82 -8.50 13.58 -14.61
CA SER A 82 -8.57 13.15 -16.02
C SER A 82 -7.55 12.03 -16.22
N GLY A 83 -8.04 10.82 -16.50
CA GLY A 83 -7.22 9.63 -16.70
C GLY A 83 -6.22 9.81 -17.85
N PRO A 84 -5.15 8.99 -17.91
CA PRO A 84 -4.24 9.00 -19.05
C PRO A 84 -5.05 8.77 -20.34
N SER A 85 -4.72 9.53 -21.39
CA SER A 85 -5.21 9.32 -22.75
C SER A 85 -5.26 7.83 -23.08
N ASP A 86 -6.41 7.39 -23.59
CA ASP A 86 -6.88 6.02 -23.89
C ASP A 86 -5.97 5.15 -24.78
N ASP A 87 -4.73 5.56 -25.03
CA ASP A 87 -3.77 4.86 -25.91
C ASP A 87 -2.86 3.87 -25.19
N GLN A 88 -3.14 3.55 -23.92
CA GLN A 88 -2.47 2.43 -23.25
C GLN A 88 -3.48 1.64 -22.43
N LEU A 89 -4.23 0.82 -23.17
CA LEU A 89 -4.72 -0.51 -22.81
C LEU A 89 -5.12 -0.68 -21.34
N GLY A 90 -6.43 -0.80 -21.12
CA GLY A 90 -6.98 -1.33 -19.88
C GLY A 90 -6.15 -2.51 -19.39
N ASP A 91 -5.61 -2.35 -18.19
CA ASP A 91 -5.08 -3.47 -17.44
C ASP A 91 -6.31 -4.29 -17.03
N GLU A 92 -6.67 -5.28 -17.86
CA GLU A 92 -7.74 -6.26 -17.59
C GLU A 92 -7.48 -7.10 -16.32
N ASN A 93 -6.47 -6.75 -15.52
CA ASN A 93 -6.13 -7.38 -14.26
C ASN A 93 -6.04 -6.38 -13.09
N ASP A 94 -6.69 -5.21 -13.16
CA ASP A 94 -6.83 -4.37 -11.97
C ASP A 94 -7.87 -5.01 -11.01
N PRO A 95 -7.43 -5.61 -9.88
CA PRO A 95 -8.31 -6.29 -8.94
C PRO A 95 -9.32 -5.34 -8.26
N PHE A 96 -9.14 -4.03 -8.38
CA PHE A 96 -10.07 -3.02 -7.87
C PHE A 96 -11.16 -2.61 -8.87
N THR A 97 -11.11 -3.08 -10.12
CA THR A 97 -12.12 -2.77 -11.16
C THR A 97 -13.14 -3.90 -11.39
N SER A 98 -13.06 -4.98 -10.63
CA SER A 98 -14.02 -6.09 -10.73
C SER A 98 -15.43 -5.61 -10.36
N THR A 99 -16.33 -5.59 -11.35
CA THR A 99 -17.75 -5.34 -11.11
C THR A 99 -18.36 -6.56 -10.46
N ASP A 100 -18.73 -6.46 -9.18
CA ASP A 100 -19.58 -7.44 -8.49
C ASP A 100 -20.91 -7.55 -9.24
N THR A 101 -21.03 -8.56 -10.10
CA THR A 101 -22.30 -8.91 -10.74
C THR A 101 -23.02 -9.85 -9.79
N GLU A 102 -23.77 -9.29 -8.83
CA GLU A 102 -24.76 -10.07 -8.08
C GLU A 102 -25.87 -10.50 -9.05
N GLY A 103 -25.76 -11.75 -9.51
CA GLY A 103 -26.75 -12.41 -10.35
C GLY A 103 -28.06 -12.62 -9.60
N GLY A 104 -29.09 -11.92 -10.03
CA GLY A 104 -30.47 -12.25 -9.72
C GLY A 104 -30.93 -13.48 -10.51
N SER A 105 -31.53 -14.44 -9.81
CA SER A 105 -32.43 -15.46 -10.36
C SER A 105 -33.53 -15.72 -9.35
#